data_AF-A0A2S7JHU8-F1
#
_entry.id   AF-A0A2S7JHU8-F1
#
_cell.length_a   1.000
_cell.length_b   1.000
_cell.length_c   1.000
_cell.angle_alpha   90.00
_cell.angle_beta   90.00
_cell.angle_gamma   90.00
#
_symmetry.space_group_name_H-M   'P 1'
#
loop_
_entity.id
_entity.type
_entity.pdbx_description
1 polymer ?
#
loop_
_entity_poly.entity_id
_entity_poly.type
_entity_poly.pdbx_seq_one_letter_code
_entity_poly.pdbx_strand_id
1 'polypeptide(L)'
;MTFECPKNWFEITKTEQAAVKHCSTCQKNVYLCITQNELDAFANQGECIAFFSNPDLPTRFNLSRERAEASLRDPNFQPERITLGLPRSAHRGELKSFLDGMDIDNKRKMEAQ
;
A
#
# COMPACT_ATOMS: atom_id res chain seq x y z
N MET A 1 12.02 27.09 6.74
CA MET A 1 12.55 26.35 7.90
C MET A 1 12.34 24.88 7.61
N THR A 2 13.42 24.12 7.44
CA THR A 2 13.38 22.69 7.09
C THR A 2 13.35 21.91 8.40
N PHE A 3 12.19 21.37 8.78
CA PHE A 3 12.07 20.59 10.01
C PHE A 3 12.28 19.11 9.66
N GLU A 4 13.53 18.65 9.76
CA GLU A 4 13.89 17.26 9.54
C GLU A 4 13.81 16.50 10.88
N CYS A 5 12.98 15.46 10.94
CA CYS A 5 12.92 14.61 12.11
C CYS A 5 14.14 13.68 12.14
N PRO A 6 14.91 13.62 13.25
CA PRO A 6 16.09 12.76 13.33
C PRO A 6 15.74 11.27 13.51
N LYS A 7 14.46 10.92 13.69
CA LYS A 7 14.05 9.52 13.91
C LYS A 7 14.07 8.72 12.62
N ASN A 8 14.56 7.49 12.73
CA ASN A 8 14.55 6.55 11.63
C ASN A 8 13.16 5.91 11.49
N TRP A 9 12.63 5.83 10.26
CA TRP A 9 11.37 5.15 9.94
C TRP A 9 11.26 3.73 10.53
N PHE A 10 12.38 3.00 10.62
CA PHE A 10 12.39 1.64 11.15
C PHE A 10 12.20 1.56 12.67
N GLU A 11 12.43 2.65 13.40
CA GLU A 11 12.30 2.73 14.86
C GLU A 11 10.94 3.26 15.32
N ILE A 12 10.07 3.65 14.39
CA ILE A 12 8.74 4.20 14.68
C ILE A 12 7.72 3.06 14.85
N THR A 13 6.78 3.24 15.77
CA THR A 13 5.69 2.29 16.02
C THR A 13 4.80 2.12 14.80
N LYS A 14 4.62 0.87 14.36
CA LYS A 14 3.72 0.52 13.25
C LYS A 14 2.26 0.72 13.68
N THR A 15 1.45 1.26 12.78
CA THR A 15 -0.02 1.34 12.95
C THR A 15 -0.73 0.28 12.11
N GLU A 16 -2.03 0.16 12.28
CA GLU A 16 -2.89 -0.76 11.51
C GLU A 16 -2.98 -0.37 10.02
N GLN A 17 -2.83 0.93 9.72
CA GLN A 17 -2.88 1.43 8.34
C GLN A 17 -1.58 1.20 7.58
N ALA A 18 -1.72 0.83 6.31
CA ALA A 18 -0.60 0.58 5.42
C ALA A 18 0.23 1.85 5.17
N ALA A 19 1.56 1.71 5.28
CA ALA A 19 2.51 2.80 5.05
C ALA A 19 2.35 4.01 6.00
N VAL A 20 1.65 3.83 7.13
CA VAL A 20 1.53 4.82 8.20
C VAL A 20 2.24 4.29 9.44
N LYS A 21 2.96 5.17 10.14
CA LYS A 21 3.56 4.90 11.45
C LYS A 21 3.25 6.03 12.41
N HIS A 22 3.19 5.74 13.70
CA HIS A 22 2.93 6.76 14.72
C HIS A 22 4.20 7.13 15.47
N CYS A 23 4.61 8.40 15.37
CA CYS A 23 5.77 8.89 16.12
C CYS A 23 5.36 9.36 17.51
N SER A 24 5.77 8.62 18.54
CA SER A 24 5.50 8.95 19.95
C SER A 24 6.07 10.30 20.40
N THR A 25 7.14 10.78 19.76
CA THR A 25 7.77 12.07 20.11
C THR A 25 7.05 13.24 19.46
N CYS A 26 6.60 13.08 18.22
CA CYS A 26 5.87 14.11 17.48
C CYS A 26 4.36 14.07 17.76
N GLN A 27 3.88 12.98 18.37
CA GLN A 27 2.46 12.63 18.55
C GLN A 27 1.64 12.76 17.26
N LYS A 28 2.28 12.46 16.12
CA LYS A 28 1.71 12.60 14.78
C LYS A 28 1.89 11.32 13.99
N ASN A 29 0.96 11.10 13.07
CA ASN A 29 1.04 10.03 12.09
C ASN A 29 2.03 10.44 11.00
N VAL A 30 2.90 9.51 10.63
CA VAL A 30 3.95 9.68 9.64
C VAL A 30 3.63 8.79 8.46
N TYR A 31 3.52 9.39 7.28
CA TYR A 31 3.19 8.72 6.03
C TYR A 31 4.46 8.43 5.23
N LEU A 32 4.65 7.17 4.84
CA LEU A 32 5.76 6.76 3.98
C LEU A 32 5.44 7.07 2.52
N CYS A 33 6.20 8.00 1.96
CA CYS A 33 6.12 8.39 0.56
C CYS A 33 7.22 7.68 -0.24
N ILE A 34 6.84 6.96 -1.29
CA ILE A 34 7.79 6.31 -2.20
C ILE A 34 7.92 7.10 -3.50
N THR A 35 6.82 7.74 -3.93
CA THR A 35 6.80 8.54 -5.15
C THR A 35 6.79 10.03 -4.84
N GLN A 36 7.32 10.83 -5.76
CA GLN A 36 7.29 12.29 -5.65
C GLN A 36 5.86 12.82 -5.55
N ASN A 37 4.91 12.24 -6.30
CA ASN A 37 3.50 12.65 -6.26
C ASN A 37 2.87 12.43 -4.89
N GLU A 38 3.17 11.30 -4.22
CA GLU A 38 2.71 11.05 -2.84
C GLU A 38 3.30 12.09 -1.89
N LEU A 39 4.60 12.36 -2.02
CA LEU A 39 5.31 13.34 -1.21
C LEU A 39 4.67 14.72 -1.33
N ASP A 40 4.45 15.19 -2.56
CA ASP A 40 3.85 16.49 -2.82
C ASP A 40 2.40 16.55 -2.30
N ALA A 41 1.62 15.48 -2.44
CA ALA A 41 0.25 15.43 -1.93
C ALA A 41 0.19 15.57 -0.40
N PHE A 42 1.00 14.80 0.34
CA PHE A 42 1.03 14.86 1.80
C PHE A 42 1.70 16.15 2.32
N ALA A 43 2.70 16.66 1.61
CA ALA A 43 3.32 17.95 1.92
C ALA A 43 2.31 19.09 1.80
N ASN A 44 1.47 19.10 0.75
CA ASN A 44 0.40 20.08 0.59
C ASN A 44 -0.69 19.97 1.66
N GLN A 45 -0.91 18.77 2.22
CA GLN A 45 -1.83 18.55 3.34
C GLN A 45 -1.23 18.95 4.70
N GLY A 46 0.09 19.19 4.77
CA GLY A 46 0.79 19.52 6.01
C GLY A 46 1.02 18.33 6.95
N GLU A 47 0.96 17.11 6.41
CA GLU A 47 1.16 15.87 7.16
C GLU A 47 2.65 15.55 7.38
N CYS A 48 2.95 14.78 8.43
CA CYS A 48 4.33 14.32 8.63
C CYS A 48 4.65 13.22 7.61
N ILE A 49 5.74 13.40 6.87
CA ILE A 49 6.16 12.48 5.81
C ILE A 49 7.53 11.89 6.09
N ALA A 50 7.69 10.62 5.72
CA ALA A 50 8.97 9.96 5.63
C ALA A 50 9.21 9.61 4.16
N PHE A 51 10.36 10.00 3.62
CA PHE A 51 10.77 9.69 2.26
C PHE A 51 12.23 9.26 2.24
N PHE A 52 12.60 8.49 1.23
CA PHE A 52 13.98 8.06 0.99
C PHE A 52 14.42 8.62 -0.35
N SER A 53 15.39 9.54 -0.37
CA SER A 53 15.85 10.19 -1.60
C SER A 53 16.45 9.18 -2.59
N ASN A 54 17.25 8.23 -2.11
CA ASN A 54 17.88 7.16 -2.89
C ASN A 54 18.09 5.92 -2.02
N PRO A 55 17.06 5.08 -1.82
CA PRO A 55 17.23 3.84 -1.06
C PRO A 55 18.01 2.81 -1.88
N ASP A 56 18.96 2.11 -1.25
CA ASP A 56 19.61 0.95 -1.85
C ASP A 56 18.56 -0.11 -2.28
N LEU A 57 18.92 -0.96 -3.24
CA LEU A 57 18.09 -2.10 -3.66
C LEU A 57 17.50 -2.90 -2.48
N PRO A 58 18.29 -3.37 -1.49
CA PRO A 58 17.75 -4.09 -0.33
C PRO A 58 16.73 -3.26 0.45
N THR A 59 16.99 -1.96 0.65
CA THR A 59 16.08 -1.04 1.35
C THR A 59 14.78 -0.88 0.58
N ARG A 60 14.86 -0.72 -0.74
CA ARG A 60 13.68 -0.65 -1.62
C ARG A 60 12.83 -1.91 -1.54
N PHE A 61 13.45 -3.10 -1.56
CA PHE A 61 12.74 -4.36 -1.39
C PHE A 61 12.06 -4.44 -0.03
N ASN A 62 12.76 -4.10 1.06
CA ASN A 62 12.19 -4.09 2.40
C ASN A 62 10.99 -3.15 2.52
N LEU A 63 11.08 -1.93 1.98
CA LEU A 63 9.99 -0.95 1.98
C LEU A 63 8.79 -1.46 1.16
N SER A 64 9.04 -2.04 -0.02
CA SER A 64 7.96 -2.62 -0.84
C SER A 64 7.26 -3.77 -0.14
N ARG A 65 8.00 -4.62 0.57
CA ARG A 65 7.46 -5.74 1.34
C ARG A 65 6.65 -5.25 2.54
N GLU A 66 7.19 -4.31 3.32
CA GLU A 66 6.47 -3.71 4.45
C GLU A 66 5.15 -3.09 3.99
N ARG A 67 5.16 -2.39 2.85
CA ARG A 67 3.95 -1.81 2.24
C ARG A 67 2.96 -2.89 1.80
N ALA A 68 3.41 -3.93 1.11
CA ALA A 68 2.55 -5.04 0.67
C ALA A 68 1.92 -5.78 1.86
N GLU A 69 2.71 -6.11 2.89
CA GLU A 69 2.23 -6.73 4.12
C GLU A 69 1.22 -5.86 4.87
N ALA A 70 1.43 -4.55 4.86
CA ALA A 70 0.51 -3.63 5.51
C ALA A 70 -0.77 -3.44 4.67
N SER A 71 -0.69 -3.42 3.34
CA SER A 71 -1.86 -3.46 2.46
C SER A 71 -2.67 -4.74 2.66
N LEU A 72 -2.03 -5.90 2.81
CA LEU A 72 -2.72 -7.16 3.11
C LEU A 72 -3.46 -7.15 4.45
N ARG A 73 -3.04 -6.32 5.41
CA ARG A 73 -3.71 -6.14 6.70
C ARG A 73 -4.92 -5.20 6.62
N ASP A 74 -5.02 -4.40 5.57
CA ASP A 74 -6.15 -3.51 5.38
C ASP A 74 -7.38 -4.33 4.94
N PRO A 75 -8.49 -4.32 5.70
CA PRO A 75 -9.69 -5.08 5.37
C PRO A 75 -10.33 -4.64 4.04
N ASN A 76 -10.03 -3.44 3.55
CA ASN A 76 -10.53 -2.93 2.27
C ASN A 76 -9.59 -3.22 1.09
N PHE A 77 -8.41 -3.82 1.32
CA PHE A 77 -7.49 -4.13 0.23
C PHE A 77 -7.97 -5.35 -0.56
N GLN A 78 -8.37 -5.11 -1.81
CA GLN A 78 -8.71 -6.16 -2.76
C GLN A 78 -7.47 -6.46 -3.63
N PRO A 79 -6.71 -7.54 -3.36
CA PRO A 79 -5.57 -7.89 -4.18
C PRO A 79 -6.02 -8.14 -5.61
N GLU A 80 -5.41 -7.43 -6.55
CA GLU A 80 -5.73 -7.62 -7.96
C GLU A 80 -5.32 -9.04 -8.39
N ARG A 81 -6.25 -9.84 -8.90
CA ARG A 81 -5.93 -11.17 -9.42
C ARG A 81 -4.95 -11.03 -10.59
N ILE A 82 -3.73 -11.50 -10.37
CA ILE A 82 -2.70 -11.61 -11.41
C ILE A 82 -2.69 -13.08 -11.83
N THR A 83 -3.20 -13.34 -13.02
CA THR A 83 -3.13 -14.66 -13.64
C THR A 83 -1.76 -14.80 -14.31
N LEU A 84 -0.99 -15.80 -13.89
CA LEU A 84 0.30 -16.11 -14.50
C LEU A 84 0.09 -16.45 -15.99
N GLY A 85 0.90 -15.86 -16.87
CA GLY A 85 0.85 -16.12 -18.31
C GLY A 85 -0.14 -15.26 -19.11
N LEU A 86 -0.96 -14.41 -18.48
CA LEU A 86 -1.77 -13.44 -19.22
C LEU A 86 -1.01 -12.12 -19.45
N PRO A 87 -0.82 -11.67 -20.70
CA PRO A 87 -0.20 -10.39 -20.99
C PRO A 87 -1.07 -9.26 -20.46
N ARG A 88 -0.42 -8.17 -20.01
CA ARG A 88 -1.07 -6.97 -19.50
C ARG A 88 -1.72 -6.20 -20.68
N SER A 89 -2.86 -6.68 -21.18
CA SER A 89 -3.57 -6.09 -22.32
C SER A 89 -4.63 -5.07 -21.86
N ALA A 90 -5.04 -4.19 -22.78
CA ALA A 90 -6.06 -3.17 -22.54
C ALA A 90 -7.44 -3.76 -22.15
N HIS A 91 -7.71 -5.03 -22.49
CA HIS A 91 -8.97 -5.72 -22.21
C HIS A 91 -9.01 -6.45 -20.84
N ARG A 92 -8.04 -6.22 -19.94
CA ARG A 92 -8.01 -6.86 -18.61
C ARG A 92 -9.27 -6.58 -17.78
N GLY A 93 -9.95 -5.45 -18.00
CA GLY A 93 -11.20 -5.11 -17.33
C GLY A 93 -12.35 -6.09 -17.62
N GLU A 94 -12.50 -6.50 -18.88
CA GLU A 94 -13.59 -7.41 -19.32
C GLU A 94 -13.36 -8.84 -18.79
N LEU A 95 -12.11 -9.31 -18.80
CA LEU A 95 -11.74 -10.61 -18.25
C LEU A 95 -11.93 -10.68 -16.73
N LYS A 96 -11.69 -9.57 -16.02
CA LYS A 96 -11.99 -9.48 -14.58
C LYS A 96 -13.48 -9.66 -14.31
N SER A 97 -14.34 -8.94 -15.03
CA SER A 97 -15.79 -9.06 -14.85
C SER A 97 -16.31 -10.47 -15.14
N PHE A 98 -15.69 -11.18 -16.09
CA PHE A 98 -16.04 -12.58 -16.37
C PHE A 98 -15.68 -13.53 -15.21
N LEU A 99 -14.48 -13.38 -14.64
CA LEU A 99 -14.03 -14.18 -13.49
C LEU A 99 -14.87 -13.89 -12.23
N ASP A 100 -15.19 -12.61 -11.98
CA ASP A 100 -16.05 -12.23 -10.85
C ASP A 100 -17.46 -12.83 -10.99
N GLY A 101 -17.99 -12.90 -12.22
CA GLY A 101 -19.26 -13.56 -12.51
C GLY A 101 -19.24 -15.05 -12.15
N MET A 102 -18.16 -15.76 -12.48
CA MET A 102 -17.99 -17.18 -12.12
C MET A 102 -17.96 -17.41 -10.61
N ASP A 103 -17.31 -16.54 -9.85
CA ASP A 103 -17.24 -16.66 -8.39
C ASP A 103 -18.61 -16.41 -7.74
N ILE A 104 -19.39 -15.45 -8.25
CA ILE A 104 -20.77 -15.20 -7.79
C ILE A 104 -21.67 -16.41 -8.05
N ASP A 105 -21.56 -17.02 -9.24
CA ASP A 105 -22.35 -18.19 -9.60
C ASP A 105 -21.97 -19.42 -8.76
N ASN A 106 -20.68 -19.62 -8.47
CA ASN A 106 -20.23 -20.67 -7.56
C ASN A 106 -20.74 -20.46 -6.13
N LYS A 107 -20.69 -19.22 -5.63
CA LYS A 107 -21.19 -18.89 -4.29
C LYS A 107 -22.70 -19.17 -4.16
N ARG A 108 -23.48 -18.79 -5.18
CA ARG A 108 -24.93 -19.08 -5.23
C ARG A 108 -25.23 -20.57 -5.27
N LYS A 109 -24.41 -21.36 -5.96
CA LYS A 109 -24.55 -22.83 -6.01
C LYS A 109 -24.22 -23.50 -4.66
N MET A 110 -23.27 -22.95 -3.90
CA MET A 110 -22.92 -23.45 -2.57
C MET A 110 -23.97 -23.09 -1.49
N GLU A 111 -24.65 -21.95 -1.61
CA GLU A 111 -25.67 -21.50 -0.65
C GLU A 111 -27.04 -22.14 -0.87
N ALA A 112 -27.27 -22.75 -2.05
CA ALA A 112 -28.52 -23.43 -2.40
C ALA A 112 -28.54 -24.93 -2.09
N GLN A 113 -27.52 -25.44 -1.37
CA GLN A 113 -27.34 -26.87 -1.05
C GLN A 113 -27.34 -27.13 0.46
#